data_AF-A0A4R0YPL0-F1
#
_entry.id   AF-A0A4R0YPL0-F1
#
_cell.length_a   1.000
_cell.length_b   1.000
_cell.length_c   1.000
_cell.angle_alpha   90.00
_cell.angle_beta   90.00
_cell.angle_gamma   90.00
#
_symmetry.space_group_name_H-M   'P 1'
#
loop_
_entity.id
_entity.type
_entity.pdbx_description
1 polymer ?
#
loop_
_entity_poly.entity_id
_entity_poly.type
_entity_poly.pdbx_seq_one_letter_code
_entity_poly.pdbx_strand_id
1 'polypeptide(L)'
;MQFFQLEHFASYVNETFRVRIDQHGETDFVLVEAAPIPQGKLFPGMVRTPFSLLFRNESAVLFPQRIYDMTHGKLGQFGVFLVPIARDKSGFVYQAVFN
;
A
#
# COMPACT_ATOMS: atom_id res chain seq x y z
N MET A 1 -10.15 -5.27 -14.01
CA MET A 1 -10.03 -4.42 -12.81
C MET A 1 -10.13 -5.32 -11.60
N GLN A 2 -9.08 -5.39 -10.78
CA GLN A 2 -9.09 -6.18 -9.55
C GLN A 2 -9.71 -5.37 -8.42
N PHE A 3 -10.62 -5.98 -7.67
CA PHE A 3 -11.28 -5.34 -6.53
C PHE A 3 -10.62 -5.76 -5.23
N PHE A 4 -10.26 -4.77 -4.42
CA PHE A 4 -9.59 -4.97 -3.14
C PHE A 4 -10.50 -4.52 -1.99
N GLN A 5 -10.49 -5.31 -0.91
CA GLN A 5 -11.15 -5.02 0.37
C GLN A 5 -10.11 -5.17 1.49
N LEU A 6 -10.38 -4.60 2.65
CA LEU A 6 -9.44 -4.60 3.78
C LEU A 6 -9.04 -6.03 4.17
N GLU A 7 -9.98 -6.95 4.15
CA GLU A 7 -9.82 -8.36 4.55
C GLU A 7 -8.83 -9.10 3.63
N HIS A 8 -8.62 -8.61 2.40
CA HIS A 8 -7.61 -9.17 1.50
C HIS A 8 -6.18 -8.85 1.97
N PHE A 9 -5.97 -7.85 2.83
CA PHE A 9 -4.64 -7.40 3.27
C PHE A 9 -4.40 -7.55 4.76
N ALA A 10 -5.46 -7.49 5.58
CA ALA A 10 -5.34 -7.48 7.04
C ALA A 10 -4.51 -8.65 7.60
N SER A 11 -4.62 -9.84 7.00
CA SER A 11 -3.86 -11.03 7.42
C SER A 11 -2.39 -11.02 6.99
N TYR A 12 -1.96 -10.08 6.15
CA TYR A 12 -0.59 -9.98 5.61
C TYR A 12 0.18 -8.79 6.17
N VAL A 13 -0.28 -8.21 7.29
CA VAL A 13 0.49 -7.19 8.02
C VAL A 13 1.79 -7.83 8.53
N ASN A 14 2.89 -7.09 8.38
CA ASN A 14 4.29 -7.48 8.53
C ASN A 14 4.85 -8.42 7.45
N GLU A 15 4.09 -8.69 6.37
CA GLU A 15 4.62 -9.42 5.21
C GLU A 15 5.21 -8.47 4.16
N THR A 16 6.14 -9.01 3.37
CA THR A 16 6.87 -8.28 2.34
C THR A 16 6.19 -8.40 0.97
N PHE A 17 6.06 -7.26 0.31
CA PHE A 17 5.61 -7.12 -1.07
C PHE A 17 6.82 -6.70 -1.91
N ARG A 18 7.10 -7.45 -2.99
CA ARG A 18 8.15 -7.07 -3.93
C ARG A 18 7.62 -6.05 -4.91
N VAL A 19 8.30 -4.92 -5.02
CA VAL A 19 7.84 -3.75 -5.76
C VAL A 19 8.83 -3.42 -6.87
N ARG A 20 8.35 -3.38 -8.11
CA ARG A 20 9.19 -2.99 -9.24
C ARG A 20 9.41 -1.48 -9.27
N ILE A 21 10.69 -1.07 -9.30
CA ILE A 21 11.14 0.32 -9.38
C ILE A 21 11.80 0.52 -10.75
N ASP A 22 10.98 0.90 -11.73
CA ASP A 22 11.38 1.18 -13.13
C ASP A 22 12.32 0.13 -13.72
N GLN A 23 13.30 0.55 -14.53
CA GLN A 23 14.35 -0.31 -15.08
C GLN A 23 15.44 -0.64 -14.04
N HIS A 24 15.34 -0.07 -12.83
CA HIS A 24 16.38 -0.15 -11.80
C HIS A 24 16.26 -1.37 -10.88
N GLY A 25 15.19 -2.15 -11.00
CA GLY A 25 15.03 -3.44 -10.32
C GLY A 25 13.78 -3.54 -9.47
N GLU A 26 13.83 -4.41 -8.45
CA GLU A 26 12.77 -4.58 -7.45
C GLU A 26 13.30 -4.18 -6.07
N THR A 27 12.39 -3.75 -5.19
CA THR A 27 12.68 -3.46 -3.78
C THR A 27 11.54 -3.96 -2.91
N ASP A 28 11.81 -4.13 -1.62
CA ASP A 28 10.86 -4.70 -0.68
C ASP A 28 10.09 -3.59 0.04
N PHE A 29 8.77 -3.75 0.09
CA PHE A 29 7.88 -2.93 0.89
C PHE A 29 7.17 -3.84 1.90
N VAL A 30 7.31 -3.55 3.18
CA VAL A 30 6.62 -4.29 4.24
C VAL A 30 5.29 -3.62 4.54
N LEU A 31 4.19 -4.38 4.50
CA LEU A 31 2.88 -3.86 4.93
C LEU A 31 2.89 -3.69 6.45
N VAL A 32 2.95 -2.47 6.97
CA VAL A 32 3.00 -2.22 8.42
C VAL A 32 1.64 -1.95 9.05
N GLU A 33 0.66 -1.55 8.24
CA GLU A 33 -0.71 -1.32 8.72
C GLU A 33 -1.72 -1.56 7.61
N ALA A 34 -2.86 -2.16 7.96
CA ALA A 34 -4.05 -2.21 7.13
C ALA A 34 -5.25 -1.84 8.01
N ALA A 35 -5.90 -0.70 7.72
CA ALA A 35 -6.92 -0.15 8.61
C ALA A 35 -8.06 0.50 7.83
N PRO A 36 -9.31 0.44 8.35
CA PRO A 36 -10.40 1.25 7.81
C PRO A 36 -10.08 2.72 8.00
N ILE A 37 -10.45 3.57 7.04
CA ILE A 37 -10.35 5.02 7.21
C ILE A 37 -11.62 5.48 7.92
N PRO A 38 -11.53 6.07 9.13
CA PRO A 38 -12.69 6.56 9.86
C PRO A 38 -13.45 7.58 9.01
N GLN A 39 -14.69 7.25 8.64
CA GLN A 39 -15.49 8.13 7.81
C GLN A 39 -15.99 9.32 8.63
N GLY A 40 -15.45 10.50 8.37
CA GLY A 40 -16.05 11.75 8.84
C GLY A 40 -17.39 12.04 8.16
N LYS A 41 -17.63 11.51 6.96
CA LYS A 41 -18.87 11.68 6.18
C LYS A 41 -19.10 10.48 5.25
N LEU A 42 -19.92 9.52 5.66
CA LEU A 42 -20.57 8.58 4.74
C LEU A 42 -21.49 9.39 3.83
N PHE A 43 -21.18 9.46 2.54
CA PHE A 43 -22.10 10.05 1.56
C PHE A 43 -23.14 8.99 1.15
N PRO A 44 -24.42 9.38 0.97
CA PRO A 44 -25.42 8.48 0.38
C PRO A 44 -24.91 7.94 -0.96
N GLY A 45 -24.78 6.62 -1.07
CA GLY A 45 -24.26 5.94 -2.27
C GLY A 45 -22.83 5.36 -2.15
N MET A 46 -22.13 5.52 -1.02
CA MET A 46 -20.92 4.76 -0.75
C MET A 46 -21.25 3.28 -0.56
N VAL A 47 -20.73 2.44 -1.46
CA VAL A 47 -20.99 0.98 -1.47
C VAL A 47 -20.03 0.22 -0.55
N ARG A 48 -18.90 0.82 -0.16
CA ARG A 48 -17.84 0.16 0.61
C ARG A 48 -17.21 1.10 1.64
N THR A 49 -16.68 0.51 2.70
CA THR A 49 -15.87 1.21 3.69
C THR A 49 -14.46 1.42 3.12
N PRO A 50 -14.00 2.67 2.96
CA PRO A 50 -12.65 2.92 2.49
C PRO A 50 -11.64 2.43 3.52
N PHE A 51 -10.48 2.02 3.04
CA PHE A 51 -9.38 1.57 3.89
C PHE A 51 -8.05 2.06 3.35
N SER A 52 -7.07 2.15 4.24
CA SER A 52 -5.69 2.46 3.88
C SER A 52 -4.76 1.32 4.22
N LEU A 53 -3.71 1.21 3.42
CA LEU A 53 -2.56 0.38 3.71
C LEU A 53 -1.35 1.30 3.91
N LEU A 54 -0.56 1.04 4.94
CA LEU A 54 0.75 1.67 5.13
C LEU A 54 1.84 0.66 4.85
N PHE A 55 2.76 1.04 3.96
CA PHE A 55 3.93 0.26 3.64
C PHE A 55 5.19 0.98 4.08
N ARG A 56 6.18 0.22 4.55
CA ARG A 56 7.52 0.72 4.86
C ARG A 56 8.51 0.21 3.82
N ASN A 57 9.41 1.10 3.40
CA ASN A 57 10.58 0.73 2.63
C ASN A 57 11.82 1.35 3.27
N GLU A 58 12.88 0.54 3.40
CA GLU A 58 14.11 0.90 4.13
C GLU A 58 15.16 1.60 3.26
N SER A 59 14.85 1.87 1.98
CA SER A 59 15.75 2.59 1.08
C SER A 59 16.10 3.97 1.63
N ALA A 60 17.37 4.36 1.46
CA ALA A 60 17.82 5.72 1.74
C ALA A 60 17.27 6.76 0.74
N VAL A 61 16.71 6.30 -0.38
CA VAL A 61 16.16 7.14 -1.46
C VAL A 61 14.64 7.17 -1.38
N LEU A 62 14.08 8.36 -1.59
CA LEU A 62 12.63 8.56 -1.70
C LEU A 62 12.13 8.03 -3.06
N PHE A 63 11.11 7.18 -3.02
CA PHE A 63 10.38 6.78 -4.22
C PHE A 63 9.19 7.73 -4.46
N PRO A 64 8.94 8.18 -5.70
CA PRO A 64 7.91 9.17 -5.99
C PRO A 64 6.50 8.61 -5.82
N GLN A 65 5.51 9.50 -5.72
CA GLN A 65 4.11 9.11 -5.76
C GLN A 65 3.71 8.62 -7.16
N ARG A 66 3.24 7.37 -7.27
CA ARG A 66 2.73 6.77 -8.52
C ARG A 66 2.09 5.40 -8.28
N ILE A 67 1.62 4.77 -9.35
CA ILE A 67 1.27 3.35 -9.34
C ILE A 67 2.55 2.51 -9.42
N TYR A 68 2.68 1.58 -8.48
CA TYR A 68 3.74 0.59 -8.42
C TYR A 68 3.19 -0.80 -8.69
N ASP A 69 3.90 -1.58 -9.49
CA ASP A 69 3.60 -3.00 -9.67
C ASP A 69 4.19 -3.80 -8.51
N MET A 70 3.29 -4.34 -7.68
CA MET A 70 3.61 -5.08 -6.47
C MET A 70 3.31 -6.57 -6.69
N THR A 71 4.13 -7.43 -6.10
CA THR A 71 3.96 -8.88 -6.10
C THR A 71 3.97 -9.40 -4.67
N HIS A 72 2.99 -10.23 -4.34
CA HIS A 72 2.88 -10.94 -3.08
C HIS A 72 2.54 -12.42 -3.31
N GLY A 73 3.14 -13.32 -2.53
CA GLY A 73 3.05 -14.76 -2.77
C GLY A 73 1.61 -15.33 -2.76
N LYS A 74 0.70 -14.69 -2.01
CA LYS A 74 -0.71 -15.11 -1.91
C LYS A 74 -1.70 -14.24 -2.69
N LEU A 75 -1.37 -12.98 -2.94
CA LEU A 75 -2.25 -12.03 -3.63
C LEU A 75 -1.94 -11.90 -5.12
N GLY A 76 -0.82 -12.46 -5.57
CA GLY A 76 -0.35 -12.35 -6.94
C GLY A 76 0.27 -10.99 -7.23
N GLN A 77 0.17 -10.56 -8.48
CA GLN A 77 0.74 -9.30 -8.96
C GLN A 77 -0.36 -8.29 -9.28
N PHE A 78 -0.21 -7.06 -8.81
CA PHE A 78 -1.19 -5.99 -9.00
C PHE A 78 -0.55 -4.60 -8.87
N GLY A 79 -1.19 -3.59 -9.46
CA GLY A 79 -0.77 -2.20 -9.35
C GLY A 79 -1.39 -1.51 -8.11
N VAL A 80 -0.56 -0.80 -7.34
CA VAL A 80 -1.00 -0.01 -6.18
C VAL A 80 -0.51 1.42 -6.30
N PHE A 81 -1.42 2.39 -6.15
CA PHE A 81 -1.04 3.79 -6.06
C PHE A 81 -0.47 4.10 -4.66
N LEU A 82 0.83 4.39 -4.58
CA LEU A 82 1.52 4.70 -3.35
C LEU A 82 1.89 6.18 -3.29
N VAL A 83 1.67 6.79 -2.13
CA VAL A 83 2.05 8.16 -1.80
C VAL A 83 3.04 8.12 -0.63
N PRO A 84 4.24 8.70 -0.71
CA PRO A 84 5.11 8.84 0.46
C PRO A 84 4.49 9.85 1.43
N ILE A 85 4.30 9.47 2.69
CA ILE A 85 3.64 10.30 3.71
C ILE A 85 4.53 10.66 4.90
N ALA A 86 5.61 9.90 5.13
CA ALA A 86 6.54 10.19 6.21
C ALA A 86 7.93 9.60 5.94
N ARG A 87 8.93 10.13 6.65
CA ARG A 87 10.29 9.59 6.74
C ARG A 87 10.69 9.48 8.20
N ASP A 88 11.29 8.37 8.59
CA ASP A 88 11.88 8.18 9.90
C ASP A 88 13.28 7.55 9.80
N LYS A 89 13.85 7.13 10.93
CA LYS A 89 15.19 6.54 10.99
C LYS A 89 15.29 5.19 10.26
N SER A 90 14.17 4.52 10.04
CA SER A 90 14.06 3.20 9.41
C SER A 90 13.63 3.29 7.94
N GLY A 91 13.56 4.48 7.35
CA GLY A 91 13.26 4.68 5.93
C GLY A 91 12.02 5.55 5.70
N PHE A 92 11.23 5.18 4.70
CA PHE A 92 10.05 5.93 4.27
C PHE A 92 8.77 5.12 4.46
N VAL A 93 7.70 5.82 4.81
CA VAL A 93 6.34 5.27 4.91
C VAL A 93 5.50 5.76 3.73
N TYR A 94 4.80 4.82 3.10
CA TYR A 94 3.97 5.03 1.93
C TYR A 94 2.55 4.59 2.22
N GLN A 95 1.57 5.33 1.71
CA GLN A 95 0.16 5.03 1.89
C GLN A 95 -0.48 4.68 0.55
N ALA A 96 -1.33 3.64 0.57
CA ALA A 96 -2.35 3.40 -0.43
C ALA A 96 -3.73 3.63 0.20
N VAL A 97 -4.65 4.22 -0.57
CA VAL A 97 -6.05 4.42 -0.16
C VAL A 97 -6.96 3.75 -1.18
N PHE A 98 -7.90 2.93 -0.69
CA PHE A 98 -8.92 2.25 -1.48
C PHE A 98 -10.29 2.75 -1.05
N ASN A 99 -11.14 3.10 -2.04
CA ASN A 99 -12.50 3.62 -1.85
C ASN A 99 -13.56 2.65 -2.39
#